data_AF-A0A3R6ZGB3-F1
#
_entry.id   AF-A0A3R6ZGB3-F1
#
_cell.length_a   1.000
_cell.length_b   1.000
_cell.length_c   1.000
_cell.angle_alpha   90.00
_cell.angle_beta   90.00
_cell.angle_gamma   90.00
#
_symmetry.space_group_name_H-M   'P 1'
#
loop_
_entity.id
_entity.type
_entity.pdbx_description
1 polymer ?
#
loop_
_entity_poly.entity_id
_entity_poly.type
_entity_poly.pdbx_seq_one_letter_code
_entity_poly.pdbx_strand_id
1 'polypeptide(L)'
;AVLLEMDLVKEADEKSRQLVRLEHKLAPHQHVLEPQPQLHNERDHAHDDDAPPLLQLPAHLSHAGPPSRDSSTTLDAQALADKLIADNERNIKLVQRDMPRTFGNHPLFQDGAAGAQKTYEVLEAYTCYRPDLGYVQGMSYLAAILCLHLDSFGAFRAMVSLMSTRLLFDMYRLEEERTLLYLSVYDSVLRHELPVLHAHFQEIGIDPRMYMVDW
;
A
#
# COMPACT_ATOMS: atom_id res chain seq x y z
N ALA A 1 -26.70 2.71 17.93
CA ALA A 1 -26.13 3.21 16.67
C ALA A 1 -24.71 2.67 16.46
N VAL A 2 -23.72 3.06 17.26
CA VAL A 2 -22.31 2.61 17.11
C VAL A 2 -22.11 1.09 17.14
N LEU A 3 -22.82 0.35 18.00
CA LEU A 3 -22.71 -1.12 18.04
C LEU A 3 -23.27 -1.81 16.78
N LEU A 4 -24.33 -1.25 16.18
CA LEU A 4 -24.93 -1.78 14.95
C LEU A 4 -24.02 -1.54 13.74
N GLU A 5 -23.32 -0.41 13.69
CA GLU A 5 -22.32 -0.13 12.64
C GLU A 5 -21.10 -1.04 12.77
N MET A 6 -20.63 -1.32 13.99
CA MET A 6 -19.52 -2.25 14.21
C MET A 6 -19.87 -3.68 13.79
N ASP A 7 -21.11 -4.12 13.98
CA ASP A 7 -21.56 -5.44 13.56
C ASP A 7 -21.71 -5.54 12.03
N LEU A 8 -22.18 -4.48 11.38
CA LEU A 8 -22.24 -4.39 9.92
C LEU A 8 -20.84 -4.40 9.27
N VAL A 9 -19.87 -3.71 9.86
CA VAL A 9 -18.47 -3.70 9.39
C VAL A 9 -17.82 -5.07 9.54
N LYS A 10 -18.09 -5.79 10.64
CA LYS A 10 -17.62 -7.17 10.82
C LYS A 10 -18.24 -8.13 9.81
N GLU A 11 -19.52 -7.97 9.52
CA GLU A 11 -20.22 -8.81 8.54
C GLU A 11 -19.69 -8.58 7.10
N ALA A 12 -19.35 -7.34 6.77
CA ALA A 12 -18.73 -7.00 5.49
C ALA A 12 -17.29 -7.54 5.34
N ASP A 13 -16.50 -7.56 6.42
CA ASP A 13 -15.15 -8.14 6.41
C ASP A 13 -15.19 -9.68 6.27
N GLU A 14 -16.14 -10.34 6.96
CA GLU A 14 -16.34 -11.79 6.86
C GLU A 14 -16.76 -12.21 5.43
N LYS A 15 -17.71 -11.48 4.82
CA LYS A 15 -18.14 -11.71 3.43
C LYS A 15 -16.99 -11.50 2.43
N SER A 16 -16.16 -10.48 2.64
CA SER A 16 -14.97 -10.21 1.80
C SER A 16 -13.94 -11.34 1.91
N ARG A 17 -13.70 -11.88 3.11
CA ARG A 17 -12.79 -13.03 3.32
C ARG A 17 -13.32 -14.32 2.70
N GLN A 18 -14.64 -14.53 2.69
CA GLN A 18 -15.25 -15.69 2.04
C GLN A 18 -15.14 -15.62 0.52
N LEU A 19 -15.28 -14.43 -0.07
CA LEU A 19 -15.11 -14.21 -1.52
C LEU A 19 -13.69 -14.53 -1.99
N VAL A 20 -12.66 -14.05 -1.28
CA VAL A 20 -11.25 -14.35 -1.59
C VAL A 20 -10.95 -15.85 -1.51
N ARG A 21 -11.55 -16.57 -0.55
CA ARG A 21 -11.41 -18.03 -0.44
C ARG A 21 -12.12 -18.79 -1.55
N LEU A 22 -13.21 -18.24 -2.09
CA LEU A 22 -13.92 -18.82 -3.24
C LEU A 22 -13.15 -18.58 -4.54
N GLU A 23 -12.56 -17.40 -4.74
CA GLU A 23 -11.70 -17.12 -5.89
C GLU A 23 -10.46 -18.02 -5.93
N HIS A 24 -9.83 -18.27 -4.78
CA HIS A 24 -8.68 -19.19 -4.70
C HIS A 24 -9.07 -20.67 -4.93
N LYS A 25 -10.34 -21.02 -4.77
CA LYS A 25 -10.87 -22.37 -5.10
C LYS A 25 -11.31 -22.51 -6.56
N LEU A 26 -11.50 -21.39 -7.27
CA LEU A 26 -11.99 -21.38 -8.65
C LEU A 26 -10.89 -21.15 -9.71
N ALA A 27 -9.63 -20.91 -9.33
CA ALA A 27 -8.54 -20.77 -10.29
C ALA A 27 -8.24 -22.14 -10.98
N PRO A 28 -8.40 -22.27 -12.31
CA PRO A 28 -8.14 -23.53 -13.01
C PRO A 28 -6.64 -23.80 -13.13
N HIS A 29 -6.27 -25.08 -12.94
CA HIS A 29 -4.93 -25.62 -13.15
C HIS A 29 -4.36 -25.23 -14.52
N GLN A 30 -3.47 -24.24 -14.55
CA GLN A 30 -2.60 -24.04 -15.71
C GLN A 30 -1.40 -24.98 -15.60
N HIS A 31 -1.39 -25.94 -16.51
CA HIS A 31 -0.27 -26.84 -16.81
C HIS A 31 0.99 -26.03 -17.10
N VAL A 32 2.00 -26.15 -16.23
CA VAL A 32 3.37 -25.71 -16.53
C VAL A 32 4.02 -26.80 -17.38
N LEU A 33 4.40 -26.45 -18.61
CA LEU A 33 5.21 -27.28 -19.51
C LEU A 33 6.65 -27.31 -18.98
N GLU A 34 7.14 -28.49 -18.61
CA GLU A 34 8.57 -28.75 -18.38
C GLU A 34 9.35 -28.71 -19.71
N PRO A 35 10.60 -28.20 -19.74
CA PRO A 35 11.48 -28.34 -20.90
C PRO A 35 12.18 -29.71 -20.90
N GLN A 36 12.15 -30.40 -22.04
CA GLN A 36 12.87 -31.66 -22.27
C GLN A 36 14.41 -31.47 -22.33
N PRO A 37 15.21 -32.46 -21.88
CA PRO A 37 16.66 -32.42 -22.05
C PRO A 37 17.08 -32.95 -23.44
N GLN A 38 18.04 -32.28 -24.06
CA GLN A 38 18.69 -32.72 -25.29
C GLN A 38 19.80 -33.74 -24.99
N LEU A 39 19.77 -34.87 -25.71
CA LEU A 39 20.76 -35.94 -25.73
C LEU A 39 21.88 -35.64 -26.74
N HIS A 40 23.14 -35.86 -26.35
CA HIS A 40 24.28 -36.39 -27.14
C HIS A 40 25.55 -36.33 -26.26
N ASN A 41 26.55 -37.23 -26.28
CA ASN A 41 26.72 -38.67 -26.55
C ASN A 41 28.19 -39.00 -26.13
N GLU A 42 28.51 -40.30 -25.98
CA GLU A 42 29.85 -40.93 -25.87
C GLU A 42 30.42 -41.13 -24.43
N ARG A 43 30.38 -42.36 -23.87
CA ARG A 43 31.30 -43.54 -24.02
C ARG A 43 32.70 -43.25 -23.45
N ASP A 44 33.39 -44.08 -22.68
CA ASP A 44 33.23 -45.43 -22.12
C ASP A 44 34.41 -45.68 -21.15
N HIS A 45 34.31 -46.71 -20.30
CA HIS A 45 35.38 -47.46 -19.59
C HIS A 45 35.72 -47.16 -18.11
N ALA A 46 36.06 -48.27 -17.44
CA ALA A 46 35.82 -48.65 -16.05
C ALA A 46 37.10 -48.82 -15.20
N HIS A 47 36.89 -48.89 -13.87
CA HIS A 47 37.76 -49.40 -12.76
C HIS A 47 39.18 -48.80 -12.64
N ASP A 48 39.75 -48.52 -11.46
CA ASP A 48 39.81 -49.32 -10.24
C ASP A 48 40.33 -48.48 -9.04
N ASP A 49 40.28 -49.13 -7.87
CA ASP A 49 40.71 -48.84 -6.49
C ASP A 49 41.83 -47.83 -6.09
N ASP A 50 41.72 -47.47 -4.80
CA ASP A 50 42.75 -47.17 -3.79
C ASP A 50 43.39 -45.76 -3.65
N ALA A 51 43.29 -45.25 -2.41
CA ALA A 51 44.01 -44.09 -1.86
C ALA A 51 45.34 -44.52 -1.20
N PRO A 52 46.19 -43.59 -0.70
CA PRO A 52 46.87 -42.45 -1.34
C PRO A 52 48.42 -42.61 -1.24
N PRO A 53 49.21 -41.67 -1.77
CA PRO A 53 50.17 -41.02 -0.87
C PRO A 53 50.35 -39.51 -1.11
N LEU A 54 50.73 -38.83 -0.03
CA LEU A 54 51.12 -37.42 0.03
C LEU A 54 52.15 -37.03 -1.03
N LEU A 55 51.98 -35.89 -1.71
CA LEU A 55 53.03 -34.89 -2.01
C LEU A 55 52.48 -33.69 -2.83
N GLN A 56 52.79 -32.50 -2.31
CA GLN A 56 52.96 -31.19 -2.98
C GLN A 56 51.72 -30.40 -3.44
N LEU A 57 51.45 -29.33 -2.68
CA LEU A 57 50.65 -28.18 -3.09
C LEU A 57 51.24 -27.56 -4.37
N PRO A 58 50.48 -27.47 -5.48
CA PRO A 58 50.92 -26.73 -6.66
C PRO A 58 50.80 -25.21 -6.43
N ALA A 59 51.86 -24.50 -6.77
CA ALA A 59 52.07 -23.05 -6.59
C ALA A 59 51.22 -22.16 -7.52
N HIS A 60 49.91 -22.41 -7.63
CA HIS A 60 48.99 -21.55 -8.41
C HIS A 60 47.83 -20.95 -7.60
N LEU A 61 47.81 -21.12 -6.28
CA LEU A 61 46.79 -20.57 -5.38
C LEU A 61 47.10 -19.16 -4.82
N SER A 62 47.83 -18.32 -5.55
CA SER A 62 48.21 -16.99 -5.04
C SER A 62 47.46 -15.79 -5.63
N HIS A 63 46.48 -15.95 -6.52
CA HIS A 63 45.75 -14.79 -7.10
C HIS A 63 44.22 -15.00 -7.19
N ALA A 64 43.57 -15.28 -6.06
CA ALA A 64 42.15 -15.02 -5.91
C ALA A 64 41.98 -13.80 -5.00
N GLY A 65 41.94 -12.60 -5.60
CA GLY A 65 41.39 -11.43 -4.93
C GLY A 65 39.91 -11.67 -4.58
N PRO A 66 39.36 -10.96 -3.58
CA PRO A 66 37.95 -11.11 -3.22
C PRO A 66 37.08 -10.87 -4.47
N PRO A 67 36.01 -11.64 -4.68
CA PRO A 67 35.16 -11.48 -5.85
C PRO A 67 34.68 -10.03 -5.92
N SER A 68 34.94 -9.41 -7.06
CA SER A 68 34.48 -8.07 -7.41
C SER A 68 32.99 -7.97 -7.10
N ARG A 69 32.62 -7.07 -6.18
CA ARG A 69 31.22 -6.72 -5.92
C ARG A 69 30.60 -6.24 -7.22
N ASP A 70 29.63 -6.97 -7.72
CA ASP A 70 28.83 -6.60 -8.88
C ASP A 70 28.24 -5.19 -8.68
N SER A 71 28.61 -4.25 -9.55
CA SER A 71 28.19 -2.85 -9.57
C SER A 71 26.71 -2.64 -9.93
N SER A 72 25.99 -3.73 -10.24
CA SER A 72 24.60 -3.73 -10.67
C SER A 72 23.62 -3.56 -9.50
N THR A 73 23.92 -4.09 -8.31
CA THR A 73 22.99 -4.01 -7.16
C THR A 73 23.01 -2.63 -6.46
N THR A 74 24.11 -1.87 -6.60
CA THR A 74 24.25 -0.55 -5.98
C THR A 74 23.44 0.55 -6.67
N LEU A 75 23.17 0.39 -7.97
CA LEU A 75 22.36 1.34 -8.74
C LEU A 75 20.89 1.33 -8.29
N ASP A 76 20.36 0.16 -7.95
CA ASP A 76 18.97 -0.01 -7.51
C ASP A 76 18.73 0.54 -6.10
N ALA A 77 19.70 0.35 -5.20
CA ALA A 77 19.61 0.84 -3.83
C ALA A 77 19.68 2.38 -3.76
N GLN A 78 20.56 3.00 -4.54
CA GLN A 78 20.67 4.45 -4.59
C GLN A 78 19.41 5.09 -5.21
N ALA A 79 18.91 4.54 -6.32
CA ALA A 79 17.69 5.03 -6.94
C ALA A 79 16.46 4.90 -6.02
N LEU A 80 16.38 3.81 -5.25
CA LEU A 80 15.33 3.64 -4.25
C LEU A 80 15.44 4.67 -3.11
N ALA A 81 16.66 4.92 -2.61
CA ALA A 81 16.89 5.92 -1.59
C ALA A 81 16.50 7.33 -2.07
N ASP A 82 16.91 7.71 -3.28
CA ASP A 82 16.58 9.00 -3.88
C ASP A 82 15.05 9.16 -4.04
N LYS A 83 14.35 8.09 -4.44
CA LYS A 83 12.89 8.07 -4.52
C LYS A 83 12.25 8.29 -3.15
N LEU A 84 12.68 7.55 -2.12
CA LEU A 84 12.12 7.69 -0.78
C LEU A 84 12.35 9.09 -0.19
N ILE A 85 13.50 9.70 -0.48
CA ILE A 85 13.79 11.09 -0.09
C ILE A 85 12.81 12.05 -0.78
N ALA A 86 12.62 11.90 -2.10
CA ALA A 86 11.69 12.73 -2.85
C ALA A 86 10.24 12.58 -2.36
N ASP A 87 9.80 11.34 -2.09
CA ASP A 87 8.48 11.05 -1.56
C ASP A 87 8.29 11.65 -0.15
N ASN A 88 9.31 11.56 0.71
CA ASN A 88 9.29 12.17 2.03
C ASN A 88 9.20 13.71 1.96
N GLU A 89 9.98 14.35 1.10
CA GLU A 89 9.89 15.80 0.88
C GLU A 89 8.50 16.22 0.39
N ARG A 90 7.91 15.44 -0.53
CA ARG A 90 6.54 15.65 -1.01
C ARG A 90 5.55 15.55 0.15
N ASN A 91 5.65 14.50 0.97
CA ASN A 91 4.76 14.27 2.10
C ASN A 91 4.80 15.45 3.09
N ILE A 92 6.00 15.89 3.48
CA ILE A 92 6.20 17.03 4.39
C ILE A 92 5.54 18.29 3.84
N LYS A 93 5.76 18.62 2.55
CA LYS A 93 5.15 19.81 1.92
C LYS A 93 3.63 19.76 1.94
N LEU A 94 3.04 18.59 1.71
CA LEU A 94 1.59 18.41 1.72
C LEU A 94 1.01 18.53 3.13
N VAL A 95 1.66 17.95 4.14
CA VAL A 95 1.26 18.09 5.55
C VAL A 95 1.30 19.56 5.97
N GLN A 96 2.40 20.27 5.69
CA GLN A 96 2.55 21.69 6.02
C GLN A 96 1.49 22.57 5.34
N ARG A 97 1.06 22.21 4.13
CA ARG A 97 -0.01 22.93 3.42
C ARG A 97 -1.38 22.67 4.03
N ASP A 98 -1.62 21.48 4.57
CA ASP A 98 -2.92 21.09 5.06
C ASP A 98 -3.16 21.45 6.52
N MET A 99 -2.14 21.39 7.36
CA MET A 99 -2.27 21.64 8.80
C MET A 99 -2.89 22.99 9.16
N PRO A 100 -2.54 24.14 8.53
CA PRO A 100 -3.16 25.43 8.84
C PRO A 100 -4.66 25.49 8.54
N ARG A 101 -5.15 24.68 7.59
CA ARG A 101 -6.57 24.61 7.21
C ARG A 101 -7.33 23.49 7.93
N THR A 102 -6.64 22.54 8.55
CA THR A 102 -7.22 21.44 9.32
C THR A 102 -7.75 21.93 10.65
N PHE A 103 -9.06 22.16 10.71
CA PHE A 103 -9.74 22.71 11.89
C PHE A 103 -9.08 24.00 12.43
N GLY A 104 -8.53 24.86 11.56
CA GLY A 104 -7.70 26.01 11.97
C GLY A 104 -8.37 27.01 12.93
N ASN A 105 -9.71 27.06 12.96
CA ASN A 105 -10.46 27.88 13.91
C ASN A 105 -10.65 27.22 15.29
N HIS A 106 -10.32 25.93 15.43
CA HIS A 106 -10.49 25.17 16.66
C HIS A 106 -9.26 25.33 17.58
N PRO A 107 -9.43 25.71 18.86
CA PRO A 107 -8.31 26.03 19.75
C PRO A 107 -7.24 24.93 19.89
N LEU A 108 -7.63 23.65 19.80
CA LEU A 108 -6.69 22.53 19.87
C LEU A 108 -5.82 22.36 18.61
N PHE A 109 -6.18 22.98 17.49
CA PHE A 109 -5.51 22.81 16.19
C PHE A 109 -4.88 24.09 15.65
N GLN A 110 -4.85 25.15 16.48
CA GLN A 110 -4.03 26.32 16.17
C GLN A 110 -2.54 25.96 16.22
N ASP A 111 -1.70 26.77 15.57
CA ASP A 111 -0.26 26.53 15.54
C ASP A 111 0.34 26.45 16.95
N GLY A 112 1.10 25.38 17.21
CA GLY A 112 1.71 25.09 18.51
C GLY A 112 0.75 24.50 19.56
N ALA A 113 -0.54 24.32 19.23
CA ALA A 113 -1.49 23.67 20.14
C ALA A 113 -1.27 22.15 20.19
N ALA A 114 -1.68 21.54 21.30
CA ALA A 114 -1.46 20.12 21.55
C ALA A 114 -2.11 19.21 20.51
N GLY A 115 -3.29 19.55 20.00
CA GLY A 115 -3.97 18.76 18.96
C GLY A 115 -3.23 18.83 17.61
N ALA A 116 -2.76 20.01 17.22
CA ALA A 116 -1.91 20.17 16.03
C ALA A 116 -0.62 19.35 16.14
N GLN A 117 0.08 19.43 17.28
CA GLN A 117 1.33 18.68 17.50
C GLN A 117 1.12 17.16 17.40
N LYS A 118 0.09 16.62 18.07
CA LYS A 118 -0.27 15.20 17.96
C LYS A 118 -0.60 14.80 16.52
N THR A 119 -1.26 15.69 15.78
CA THR A 119 -1.63 15.42 14.38
C THR A 119 -0.39 15.32 13.51
N TYR A 120 0.60 16.20 13.68
CA TYR A 120 1.90 16.07 13.01
C TYR A 120 2.57 14.73 13.34
N GLU A 121 2.66 14.36 14.62
CA GLU A 121 3.28 13.09 15.06
C GLU A 121 2.61 11.87 14.41
N VAL A 122 1.27 11.84 14.39
CA VAL A 122 0.50 10.74 13.79
C VAL A 122 0.71 10.66 12.28
N LEU A 123 0.70 11.81 11.59
CA LEU A 123 0.89 11.85 10.14
C LEU A 123 2.32 11.44 9.75
N GLU A 124 3.33 11.94 10.45
CA GLU A 124 4.73 11.55 10.24
C GLU A 124 4.91 10.04 10.45
N ALA A 125 4.42 9.51 11.58
CA ALA A 125 4.46 8.08 11.85
C ALA A 125 3.73 7.25 10.78
N TYR A 126 2.57 7.72 10.32
CA TYR A 126 1.81 7.05 9.27
C TYR A 126 2.54 7.03 7.92
N THR A 127 3.15 8.13 7.51
CA THR A 127 3.91 8.19 6.25
C THR A 127 5.13 7.27 6.25
N CYS A 128 5.80 7.12 7.40
CA CYS A 128 6.88 6.15 7.57
C CYS A 128 6.37 4.70 7.58
N TYR A 129 5.17 4.47 8.12
CA TYR A 129 4.55 3.15 8.19
C TYR A 129 4.00 2.66 6.84
N ARG A 130 3.43 3.56 6.02
CA ARG A 130 2.89 3.27 4.68
C ARG A 130 3.55 4.14 3.60
N PRO A 131 4.84 3.92 3.29
CA PRO A 131 5.54 4.68 2.26
C PRO A 131 4.97 4.45 0.86
N ASP A 132 4.23 3.36 0.65
CA ASP A 132 3.52 3.04 -0.59
C ASP A 132 2.34 3.98 -0.87
N LEU A 133 1.73 4.56 0.17
CA LEU A 133 0.70 5.60 0.04
C LEU A 133 1.28 7.00 0.33
N GLY A 134 2.14 7.10 1.33
CA GLY A 134 2.65 8.36 1.85
C GLY A 134 1.54 9.23 2.44
N TYR A 135 1.65 10.54 2.23
CA TYR A 135 0.61 11.50 2.58
C TYR A 135 -0.16 11.93 1.33
N VAL A 136 -1.48 11.94 1.46
CA VAL A 136 -2.43 12.42 0.47
C VAL A 136 -3.15 13.64 1.05
N GLN A 137 -3.35 14.64 0.20
CA GLN A 137 -4.00 15.89 0.60
C GLN A 137 -5.36 15.60 1.27
N GLY A 138 -5.61 16.21 2.42
CA GLY A 138 -6.83 16.02 3.22
C GLY A 138 -6.71 14.96 4.33
N MET A 139 -5.70 14.09 4.31
CA MET A 139 -5.51 13.08 5.38
C MET A 139 -5.33 13.69 6.77
N SER A 140 -4.86 14.93 6.86
CA SER A 140 -4.75 15.67 8.12
C SER A 140 -6.07 15.82 8.86
N TYR A 141 -7.21 15.97 8.17
CA TYR A 141 -8.53 16.04 8.82
C TYR A 141 -8.87 14.73 9.52
N LEU A 142 -8.53 13.60 8.89
CA LEU A 142 -8.75 12.28 9.46
C LEU A 142 -7.84 12.02 10.67
N ALA A 143 -6.56 12.38 10.59
CA ALA A 143 -5.67 12.28 11.74
C ALA A 143 -6.11 13.20 12.89
N ALA A 144 -6.52 14.43 12.58
CA ALA A 144 -6.95 15.41 13.57
C ALA A 144 -8.24 14.99 14.28
N ILE A 145 -9.24 14.44 13.58
CA ILE A 145 -10.47 13.97 14.23
C ILE A 145 -10.18 12.81 15.19
N LEU A 146 -9.21 11.94 14.87
CA LEU A 146 -8.77 10.89 15.79
C LEU A 146 -8.04 11.50 17.01
N CYS A 147 -7.19 12.50 16.80
CA CYS A 147 -6.44 13.20 17.86
C CYS A 147 -7.32 14.03 18.81
N LEU A 148 -8.57 14.35 18.43
CA LEU A 148 -9.55 14.94 19.34
C LEU A 148 -9.93 13.98 20.47
N HIS A 149 -9.93 12.68 20.20
CA HIS A 149 -10.46 11.66 21.11
C HIS A 149 -9.39 10.73 21.67
N LEU A 150 -8.22 10.67 21.05
CA LEU A 150 -7.16 9.73 21.35
C LEU A 150 -5.82 10.44 21.61
N ASP A 151 -4.90 9.74 22.25
CA ASP A 151 -3.48 10.09 22.30
C ASP A 151 -2.79 9.76 20.97
N SER A 152 -1.54 10.19 20.77
CA SER A 152 -0.83 10.02 19.49
C SER A 152 -0.76 8.54 19.07
N PHE A 153 -0.45 7.63 20.01
CA PHE A 153 -0.37 6.21 19.69
C PHE A 153 -1.74 5.59 19.37
N GLY A 154 -2.78 5.92 20.14
CA GLY A 154 -4.15 5.48 19.88
C GLY A 154 -4.66 5.98 18.53
N ALA A 155 -4.44 7.25 18.23
CA ALA A 155 -4.81 7.87 16.95
C ALA A 155 -4.07 7.22 15.78
N PHE A 156 -2.75 6.98 15.90
CA PHE A 156 -1.98 6.26 14.89
C PHE A 156 -2.56 4.85 14.63
N ARG A 157 -2.82 4.08 15.69
CA ARG A 157 -3.41 2.73 15.55
C ARG A 157 -4.79 2.76 14.90
N ALA A 158 -5.63 3.72 15.28
CA ALA A 158 -6.94 3.90 14.69
C ALA A 158 -6.83 4.27 13.20
N MET A 159 -5.90 5.17 12.85
CA MET A 159 -5.65 5.57 11.47
C MET A 159 -5.18 4.38 10.62
N VAL A 160 -4.25 3.56 11.13
CA VAL A 160 -3.81 2.32 10.45
C VAL A 160 -4.97 1.35 10.24
N SER A 161 -5.79 1.13 11.27
CA SER A 161 -6.95 0.24 11.17
C SER A 161 -7.98 0.73 10.16
N LEU A 162 -8.26 2.03 10.14
CA LEU A 162 -9.24 2.65 9.25
C LEU A 162 -8.75 2.62 7.79
N MET A 163 -7.47 2.91 7.58
CA MET A 163 -6.80 2.84 6.28
C MET A 163 -6.50 1.41 5.82
N SER A 164 -6.87 0.39 6.60
CA SER A 164 -6.85 -1.01 6.18
C SER A 164 -8.13 -1.41 5.44
N THR A 165 -9.20 -0.60 5.51
CA THR A 165 -10.42 -0.82 4.72
C THR A 165 -10.15 -0.50 3.25
N ARG A 166 -10.48 -1.45 2.36
CA ARG A 166 -10.23 -1.31 0.90
C ARG A 166 -10.81 -0.03 0.32
N LEU A 167 -12.07 0.28 0.60
CA LEU A 167 -12.73 1.47 0.06
C LEU A 167 -11.95 2.76 0.38
N LEU A 168 -11.68 3.02 1.66
CA LEU A 168 -11.01 4.25 2.06
C LEU A 168 -9.57 4.30 1.55
N PHE A 169 -8.86 3.16 1.59
CA PHE A 169 -7.51 3.07 1.06
C PHE A 169 -7.45 3.36 -0.45
N ASP A 170 -8.36 2.77 -1.22
CA ASP A 170 -8.45 2.97 -2.67
C ASP A 170 -8.82 4.43 -3.01
N MET A 171 -9.73 5.05 -2.25
CA MET A 171 -10.08 6.48 -2.39
C MET A 171 -8.86 7.38 -2.18
N TYR A 172 -8.08 7.17 -1.11
CA TYR A 172 -6.87 7.97 -0.88
C TYR A 172 -5.78 7.69 -1.91
N ARG A 173 -5.66 6.47 -2.41
CA ARG A 173 -4.71 6.14 -3.47
C ARG A 173 -5.07 6.80 -4.80
N LEU A 174 -6.33 7.23 -4.97
CA LEU A 174 -6.88 7.79 -6.20
C LEU A 174 -6.63 6.86 -7.39
N GLU A 175 -6.74 5.54 -7.18
CA GLU A 175 -6.66 4.58 -8.26
C GLU A 175 -7.91 4.73 -9.13
N GLU A 176 -7.72 5.18 -10.38
CA GLU A 176 -8.81 5.62 -11.25
C GLU A 176 -9.88 4.54 -11.45
N GLU A 177 -9.47 3.33 -11.82
CA GLU A 177 -10.41 2.22 -12.08
C GLU A 177 -11.27 1.87 -10.86
N ARG A 178 -10.64 1.77 -9.68
CA ARG A 178 -11.35 1.50 -8.41
C ARG A 178 -12.28 2.65 -8.07
N THR A 179 -11.80 3.88 -8.17
CA THR A 179 -12.57 5.08 -7.86
C THR A 179 -13.82 5.17 -8.72
N LEU A 180 -13.69 4.97 -10.04
CA LEU A 180 -14.82 4.96 -10.97
C LEU A 180 -15.80 3.83 -10.67
N LEU A 181 -15.31 2.65 -10.26
CA LEU A 181 -16.19 1.55 -9.84
C LEU A 181 -17.03 1.95 -8.62
N TYR A 182 -16.43 2.52 -7.58
CA TYR A 182 -17.16 2.96 -6.39
C TYR A 182 -18.19 4.04 -6.73
N LEU A 183 -17.84 5.00 -7.60
CA LEU A 183 -18.77 6.01 -8.08
C LEU A 183 -19.92 5.43 -8.89
N SER A 184 -19.68 4.39 -9.69
CA SER A 184 -20.75 3.70 -10.45
C SER A 184 -21.72 2.93 -9.54
N VAL A 185 -21.21 2.36 -8.45
CA VAL A 185 -22.03 1.70 -7.42
C VAL A 185 -22.89 2.76 -6.71
N TYR A 186 -22.29 3.87 -6.32
CA TYR A 186 -23.02 4.99 -5.73
C TYR A 186 -24.10 5.53 -6.67
N ASP A 187 -23.79 5.76 -7.95
CA ASP A 187 -24.77 6.22 -8.95
C ASP A 187 -25.96 5.27 -9.10
N SER A 188 -25.68 3.95 -9.06
CA SER A 188 -26.71 2.92 -9.09
C SER A 188 -27.60 2.94 -7.84
N VAL A 189 -27.02 3.14 -6.66
CA VAL A 189 -27.77 3.30 -5.40
C VAL A 189 -28.60 4.58 -5.42
N LEU A 190 -28.03 5.71 -5.85
CA LEU A 190 -28.73 6.99 -5.96
C LEU A 190 -29.94 6.88 -6.90
N ARG A 191 -29.78 6.19 -8.03
CA ARG A 191 -30.88 5.91 -8.97
C ARG A 191 -32.00 5.08 -8.33
N HIS A 192 -31.66 4.11 -7.51
CA HIS A 192 -32.62 3.21 -6.88
C HIS A 192 -33.36 3.89 -5.72
N GLU A 193 -32.63 4.52 -4.81
CA GLU A 193 -33.16 5.11 -3.58
C GLU A 193 -33.81 6.48 -3.81
N LEU A 194 -33.25 7.29 -4.72
CA LEU A 194 -33.68 8.67 -4.98
C LEU A 194 -33.82 8.94 -6.50
N PRO A 195 -34.74 8.24 -7.21
CA PRO A 195 -34.85 8.30 -8.67
C PRO A 195 -35.16 9.69 -9.22
N VAL A 196 -35.97 10.48 -8.51
CA VAL A 196 -36.31 11.86 -8.91
C VAL A 196 -35.09 12.77 -8.85
N LEU A 197 -34.28 12.64 -7.79
CA LEU A 197 -33.05 13.42 -7.64
C LEU A 197 -31.99 13.01 -8.68
N HIS A 198 -31.81 11.70 -8.87
CA HIS A 198 -30.91 11.18 -9.89
C HIS A 198 -31.31 11.69 -11.29
N ALA A 199 -32.60 11.63 -11.66
CA ALA A 199 -33.07 12.16 -12.94
C ALA A 199 -32.78 13.65 -13.10
N HIS A 200 -32.99 14.45 -12.05
CA HIS A 200 -32.66 15.86 -12.06
C HIS A 200 -31.15 16.10 -12.25
N PHE A 201 -30.29 15.36 -11.55
CA PHE A 201 -28.83 15.45 -11.73
C PHE A 201 -28.40 15.13 -13.16
N GLN A 202 -29.00 14.12 -13.79
CA GLN A 202 -28.73 13.79 -15.20
C GLN A 202 -29.17 14.91 -16.15
N GLU A 203 -30.32 15.55 -15.90
CA GLU A 203 -30.83 16.66 -16.72
C GLU A 203 -29.91 17.88 -16.70
N ILE A 204 -29.36 18.21 -15.53
CA ILE A 204 -28.45 19.35 -15.35
C ILE A 204 -26.96 18.99 -15.56
N GLY A 205 -26.66 17.73 -15.88
CA GLY A 205 -25.29 17.27 -16.16
C GLY A 205 -24.37 17.19 -14.92
N ILE A 206 -24.92 16.96 -13.73
CA ILE A 206 -24.14 16.72 -12.51
C ILE A 206 -23.74 15.24 -12.43
N ASP A 207 -22.44 15.00 -12.51
CA ASP A 207 -21.84 13.68 -12.39
C ASP A 207 -21.36 13.44 -10.94
N PRO A 208 -21.51 12.22 -10.37
CA PRO A 208 -21.00 11.89 -9.05
C PRO A 208 -19.53 12.27 -8.82
N ARG A 209 -18.67 12.20 -9.84
CA ARG A 209 -17.25 12.61 -9.78
C ARG A 209 -17.07 14.06 -9.32
N MET A 210 -18.06 14.92 -9.53
CA MET A 210 -17.98 16.35 -9.22
C MET A 210 -18.11 16.66 -7.73
N TYR A 211 -18.64 15.73 -6.92
CA TYR A 211 -18.90 15.99 -5.50
C TYR A 211 -18.52 14.83 -4.58
N MET A 212 -18.47 13.59 -5.08
CA MET A 212 -18.23 12.42 -4.24
C MET A 212 -16.77 12.19 -3.87
N VAL A 213 -15.81 12.71 -4.67
CA VAL A 213 -14.38 12.48 -4.40
C VAL A 213 -13.94 13.15 -3.10
N ASP A 214 -14.57 14.27 -2.73
CA ASP A 214 -14.28 15.01 -1.50
C ASP A 214 -15.07 14.50 -0.27
N TRP A 215 -16.10 13.67 -0.47
CA TRP A 215 -17.00 13.17 0.59
C TRP A 215 -16.50 11.85 1.18
#